data_AF-V5HVY4-F1
#
_entry.id   AF-V5HVY4-F1
#
_cell.length_a   1.000
_cell.length_b   1.000
_cell.length_c   1.000
_cell.angle_alpha   90.00
_cell.angle_beta   90.00
_cell.angle_gamma   90.00
#
_symmetry.space_group_name_H-M   'P 1'
#
loop_
_entity.id
_entity.type
_entity.pdbx_description
1 polymer ?
#
loop_
_entity_poly.entity_id
_entity_poly.type
_entity_poly.pdbx_seq_one_letter_code
_entity_poly.pdbx_strand_id
1 'polypeptide(L)'
;VSPADGRVLHFGRIEKGFAEQVKGITYSLQRFLGPHPWDPHCLHTNGEEEYQQKLLQQEGTELYHCVVYLAPGDYHRFHSPVQWEVQHRRHFPGTLLSVRPGVVNWIAGLFNMNERVVYMGHWQHGFFSMTAVGATNVGSIKVYFDSNLVTNRRRYRRHDFDDQCFQSNHNEAGVRLDKGDPFGEFNLGSTVVLIFEAPKDFALELEEGQHIRYGQLVGRPRSAH
;
A
#
# COMPACT_ATOMS: atom_id res chain seq x y z
N VAL A 1 -11.56 -6.36 -2.43
CA VAL A 1 -11.85 -7.19 -1.22
C VAL A 1 -10.68 -7.08 -0.27
N SER A 2 -10.76 -7.63 0.95
CA SER A 2 -9.62 -7.63 1.87
C SER A 2 -8.48 -8.47 1.31
N PRO A 3 -7.23 -7.96 1.32
CA PRO A 3 -6.06 -8.70 0.87
C PRO A 3 -5.62 -9.77 1.87
N ALA A 4 -6.04 -9.69 3.14
CA ALA A 4 -5.58 -10.57 4.21
C ALA A 4 -6.62 -10.71 5.32
N ASP A 5 -6.37 -11.66 6.23
CA ASP A 5 -7.00 -11.67 7.54
C ASP A 5 -6.33 -10.61 8.42
N GLY A 6 -7.11 -9.88 9.22
CA GLY A 6 -6.53 -8.90 10.13
C GLY A 6 -7.55 -7.93 10.70
N ARG A 7 -7.04 -6.78 11.15
CA ARG A 7 -7.82 -5.70 11.73
C ARG A 7 -7.65 -4.42 10.93
N VAL A 8 -8.76 -3.77 10.57
CA VAL A 8 -8.75 -2.46 9.94
C VAL A 8 -8.26 -1.44 10.96
N LEU A 9 -7.13 -0.78 10.69
CA LEU A 9 -6.63 0.30 11.55
C LEU A 9 -7.27 1.63 11.19
N HIS A 10 -7.28 1.93 9.89
CA HIS A 10 -7.85 3.15 9.35
C HIS A 10 -8.16 2.96 7.86
N PHE A 11 -9.13 3.71 7.36
CA PHE A 11 -9.46 3.79 5.95
C PHE A 11 -10.14 5.12 5.67
N GLY A 12 -10.14 5.54 4.41
CA GLY A 12 -10.80 6.77 4.03
C GLY A 12 -10.30 7.32 2.72
N ARG A 13 -10.72 8.55 2.43
CA ARG A 13 -10.23 9.34 1.32
C ARG A 13 -8.87 9.96 1.67
N ILE A 14 -7.98 10.05 0.70
CA ILE A 14 -6.74 10.83 0.80
C ILE A 14 -7.05 12.27 0.43
N GLU A 15 -6.65 13.21 1.29
CA GLU A 15 -6.92 14.64 1.11
C GLU A 15 -5.62 15.44 1.12
N LYS A 16 -5.45 16.31 0.12
CA LYS A 16 -4.30 17.24 0.00
C LYS A 16 -2.93 16.55 0.07
N GLY A 17 -2.85 15.30 -0.42
CA GLY A 17 -1.64 14.47 -0.41
C GLY A 17 -1.34 13.78 0.92
N PHE A 18 -2.30 13.76 1.85
CA PHE A 18 -2.14 13.12 3.15
C PHE A 18 -3.13 11.96 3.33
N ALA A 19 -2.61 10.82 3.78
CA ALA A 19 -3.40 9.70 4.24
C ALA A 19 -3.48 9.73 5.77
N GLU A 20 -4.61 9.33 6.35
CA GLU A 20 -4.76 9.23 7.80
C GLU A 20 -4.21 7.89 8.29
N GLN A 21 -3.24 7.93 9.21
CA GLN A 21 -2.72 6.74 9.87
C GLN A 21 -3.73 6.22 10.89
N VAL A 22 -4.27 7.16 11.67
CA VAL A 22 -5.40 7.06 12.59
C VAL A 22 -6.00 8.45 12.73
N LYS A 23 -7.18 8.54 13.34
CA LYS A 23 -7.91 9.81 13.52
C LYS A 23 -7.01 10.94 14.02
N GLY A 24 -6.81 11.96 13.17
CA GLY A 24 -6.04 13.17 13.47
C GLY A 24 -4.51 13.05 13.33
N ILE A 25 -4.00 11.89 12.94
CA ILE A 25 -2.58 11.67 12.66
C ILE A 25 -2.43 11.26 11.19
N THR A 26 -1.83 12.13 10.40
CA THR A 26 -1.63 11.89 8.96
C THR A 26 -0.18 11.58 8.61
N TYR A 27 0.02 11.04 7.41
CA TYR A 27 1.33 10.88 6.79
C TYR A 27 1.29 11.31 5.32
N SER A 28 2.40 11.90 4.87
CA SER A 28 2.59 12.32 3.48
C SER A 28 2.55 11.12 2.54
N LEU A 29 1.73 11.21 1.50
CA LEU A 29 1.61 10.24 0.44
C LEU A 29 2.90 10.15 -0.37
N GLN A 30 3.50 11.31 -0.70
CA GLN A 30 4.76 11.37 -1.44
C GLN A 30 5.92 10.72 -0.65
N ARG A 31 5.98 10.93 0.65
CA ARG A 31 7.00 10.26 1.49
C ARG A 31 6.77 8.76 1.59
N PHE A 32 5.51 8.31 1.52
CA PHE A 32 5.15 6.91 1.59
C PHE A 32 5.46 6.16 0.29
N LEU A 33 5.00 6.69 -0.84
CA LEU A 33 5.16 6.08 -2.18
C LEU A 33 6.51 6.43 -2.84
N GLY A 34 7.14 7.54 -2.44
CA GLY A 34 8.35 8.10 -3.04
C GLY A 34 8.05 9.00 -4.24
N PRO A 35 9.05 9.29 -5.09
CA PRO A 35 8.84 10.02 -6.34
C PRO A 35 7.76 9.38 -7.22
N HIS A 36 7.16 10.15 -8.11
CA HIS A 36 6.07 9.65 -8.95
C HIS A 36 6.53 8.43 -9.80
N PRO A 37 5.79 7.31 -9.82
CA PRO A 37 6.28 6.06 -10.40
C PRO A 37 6.50 6.12 -11.92
N TRP A 38 5.71 6.95 -12.63
CA TRP A 38 5.83 7.11 -14.09
C TRP A 38 6.54 8.39 -14.50
N ASP A 39 6.96 9.22 -13.53
CA ASP A 39 7.72 10.44 -13.80
C ASP A 39 8.90 10.55 -12.83
N PRO A 40 10.08 10.03 -13.22
CA PRO A 40 11.28 10.12 -12.40
C PRO A 40 11.82 11.56 -12.28
N HIS A 41 11.32 12.52 -13.06
CA HIS A 41 11.64 13.95 -12.90
C HIS A 41 10.76 14.64 -11.85
N CYS A 42 9.67 14.01 -11.41
CA CYS A 42 8.86 14.44 -10.26
C CYS A 42 9.53 14.14 -8.90
N LEU A 43 10.86 14.21 -8.82
CA LEU A 43 11.60 14.26 -7.55
C LEU A 43 11.22 15.52 -6.75
N HIS A 44 10.72 16.55 -7.43
CA HIS A 44 10.32 17.84 -6.88
C HIS A 44 8.91 18.21 -7.38
N THR A 45 7.87 17.71 -6.70
CA THR A 45 6.54 18.33 -6.81
C THR A 45 6.54 19.62 -5.98
N ASN A 46 5.78 20.64 -6.38
CA ASN A 46 5.70 21.90 -5.63
C ASN A 46 4.81 21.77 -4.37
N GLY A 47 4.28 20.57 -4.09
CA GLY A 47 3.50 20.26 -2.89
C GLY A 47 2.89 18.85 -2.92
N GLU A 48 2.34 18.47 -1.76
CA GLU A 48 1.68 17.17 -1.53
C GLU A 48 0.38 17.02 -2.35
N GLU A 49 -0.36 18.12 -2.52
CA GLU A 49 -1.61 18.12 -3.30
C GLU A 49 -1.35 17.91 -4.80
N GLU A 50 -0.31 18.55 -5.35
CA GLU A 50 0.11 18.31 -6.75
C GLU A 50 0.53 16.86 -6.96
N TYR A 51 1.24 16.27 -5.99
CA TYR A 51 1.62 14.86 -6.04
C TYR A 51 0.40 13.94 -6.08
N GLN A 52 -0.61 14.19 -5.24
CA GLN A 52 -1.88 13.45 -5.30
C GLN A 52 -2.58 13.61 -6.66
N GLN A 53 -2.65 14.81 -7.22
CA GLN A 53 -3.31 15.03 -8.51
C GLN A 53 -2.60 14.30 -9.64
N LYS A 54 -1.26 14.23 -9.63
CA LYS A 54 -0.49 13.50 -10.64
C LYS A 54 -0.72 11.99 -10.61
N LEU A 55 -1.09 11.43 -9.45
CA LEU A 55 -1.44 10.00 -9.33
C LEU A 55 -2.82 9.67 -9.89
N LEU A 56 -3.75 10.63 -9.97
CA LEU A 56 -5.07 10.40 -10.54
C LEU A 56 -4.98 10.32 -12.07
N GLN A 57 -5.54 9.28 -12.64
CA GLN A 57 -5.44 9.00 -14.07
C GLN A 57 -6.77 9.07 -14.80
N GLN A 58 -7.88 9.02 -14.05
CA GLN A 58 -9.22 9.06 -14.59
C GLN A 58 -9.95 10.31 -14.08
N GLU A 59 -10.83 10.86 -14.92
CA GLU A 59 -11.69 11.94 -14.48
C GLU A 59 -12.80 11.42 -13.55
N GLY A 60 -13.19 12.24 -12.58
CA GLY A 60 -14.29 11.90 -11.66
C GLY A 60 -13.94 10.88 -10.57
N THR A 61 -12.66 10.56 -10.40
CA THR A 61 -12.14 9.69 -9.35
C THR A 61 -11.48 10.48 -8.21
N GLU A 62 -11.21 9.79 -7.10
CA GLU A 62 -10.43 10.25 -5.95
C GLU A 62 -9.52 9.12 -5.45
N LEU A 63 -8.51 9.46 -4.65
CA LEU A 63 -7.67 8.47 -4.00
C LEU A 63 -8.26 8.06 -2.64
N TYR A 64 -8.24 6.78 -2.38
CA TYR A 64 -8.64 6.15 -1.13
C TYR A 64 -7.49 5.34 -0.56
N HIS A 65 -7.54 5.07 0.74
CA HIS A 65 -6.61 4.18 1.40
C HIS A 65 -7.30 3.26 2.41
N CYS A 66 -6.66 2.12 2.68
CA CYS A 66 -7.09 1.18 3.71
C CYS A 66 -5.86 0.53 4.34
N VAL A 67 -5.80 0.53 5.67
CA VAL A 67 -4.69 0.00 6.46
C VAL A 67 -5.17 -1.23 7.20
N VAL A 68 -4.60 -2.38 6.87
CA VAL A 68 -4.94 -3.68 7.46
C VAL A 68 -3.75 -4.17 8.27
N TYR A 69 -3.94 -4.31 9.58
CA TYR A 69 -2.95 -4.86 10.51
C TYR A 69 -3.14 -6.36 10.68
N LEU A 70 -2.06 -7.12 10.52
CA LEU A 70 -2.00 -8.56 10.72
C LEU A 70 -1.33 -8.81 12.07
N ALA A 71 -2.11 -9.25 13.05
CA ALA A 71 -1.60 -9.59 14.38
C ALA A 71 -0.79 -10.89 14.35
N PRO A 72 0.13 -11.14 15.31
CA PRO A 72 0.97 -12.34 15.32
C PRO A 72 0.22 -13.69 15.29
N GLY A 73 -1.06 -13.71 15.68
CA GLY A 73 -1.90 -14.92 15.60
C GLY A 73 -2.70 -15.07 14.30
N ASP A 74 -2.66 -14.08 13.41
CA ASP A 74 -3.42 -14.08 12.16
C ASP A 74 -2.71 -14.90 11.05
N TYR A 75 -3.41 -15.12 9.95
CA TYR A 75 -2.80 -15.66 8.73
C TYR A 75 -1.95 -14.58 8.05
N HIS A 76 -0.64 -14.81 7.94
CA HIS A 76 0.33 -13.79 7.50
C HIS A 76 0.60 -13.79 5.99
N ARG A 77 -0.21 -14.49 5.19
CA ARG A 77 -0.18 -14.32 3.74
C ARG A 77 -1.18 -13.27 3.32
N PHE A 78 -0.84 -12.56 2.27
CA PHE A 78 -1.67 -11.54 1.66
C PHE A 78 -1.77 -11.79 0.16
N HIS A 79 -2.89 -11.36 -0.37
CA HIS A 79 -3.39 -11.71 -1.69
C HIS A 79 -3.80 -10.47 -2.45
N SER A 80 -3.87 -10.60 -3.77
CA SER A 80 -4.34 -9.53 -4.62
C SER A 80 -5.82 -9.22 -4.32
N PRO A 81 -6.17 -7.99 -3.90
CA PRO A 81 -7.55 -7.64 -3.51
C PRO A 81 -8.47 -7.37 -4.71
N VAL A 82 -7.88 -7.19 -5.90
CA VAL A 82 -8.53 -6.83 -7.17
C VAL A 82 -7.75 -7.46 -8.33
N GLN A 83 -8.30 -7.42 -9.54
CA GLN A 83 -7.48 -7.62 -10.73
C GLN A 83 -6.70 -6.32 -11.00
N TRP A 84 -5.40 -6.42 -11.23
CA TRP A 84 -4.54 -5.28 -11.55
C TRP A 84 -3.24 -5.71 -12.23
N GLU A 85 -2.55 -4.73 -12.80
CA GLU A 85 -1.26 -4.91 -13.46
C GLU A 85 -0.19 -4.19 -12.64
N VAL A 86 0.71 -4.96 -12.02
CA VAL A 86 1.83 -4.45 -11.24
C VAL A 86 2.97 -4.06 -12.18
N GLN A 87 3.33 -2.79 -12.19
CA GLN A 87 4.32 -2.26 -13.12
C GLN A 87 5.63 -1.90 -12.45
N HIS A 88 5.57 -1.47 -11.19
CA HIS A 88 6.72 -0.93 -10.50
C HIS A 88 6.75 -1.39 -9.05
N ARG A 89 7.94 -1.77 -8.56
CA ARG A 89 8.22 -1.98 -7.14
C ARG A 89 9.23 -0.96 -6.67
N ARG A 90 8.94 -0.36 -5.52
CA ARG A 90 9.88 0.45 -4.75
C ARG A 90 10.06 -0.13 -3.35
N HIS A 91 11.29 -0.46 -3.00
CA HIS A 91 11.66 -0.93 -1.67
C HIS A 91 12.32 0.20 -0.88
N PHE A 92 11.69 0.57 0.24
CA PHE A 92 12.25 1.50 1.20
C PHE A 92 12.82 0.72 2.38
N PRO A 93 14.13 0.57 2.50
CA PRO A 93 14.73 0.05 3.71
C PRO A 93 14.49 1.03 4.87
N GLY A 94 14.22 0.50 6.06
CA GLY A 94 13.76 1.30 7.18
C GLY A 94 13.85 0.58 8.50
N THR A 95 13.31 1.21 9.54
CA THR A 95 13.23 0.61 10.87
C THR A 95 12.18 -0.50 10.92
N LEU A 96 12.11 -1.21 12.05
CA LEU A 96 11.08 -2.22 12.31
C LEU A 96 10.35 -1.88 13.60
N LEU A 97 9.74 -0.69 13.65
CA LEU A 97 8.92 -0.26 14.78
C LEU A 97 7.64 -1.10 14.86
N SER A 98 7.08 -1.22 16.05
CA SER A 98 5.87 -2.00 16.25
C SER A 98 4.67 -1.30 15.59
N VAL A 99 3.97 -2.03 14.72
CA VAL A 99 2.73 -1.55 14.07
C VAL A 99 1.48 -1.92 14.85
N ARG A 100 1.61 -2.33 16.12
CA ARG A 100 0.46 -2.60 16.98
C ARG A 100 -0.39 -1.33 17.12
N PRO A 101 -1.74 -1.44 17.16
CA PRO A 101 -2.62 -0.27 17.22
C PRO A 101 -2.23 0.73 18.32
N GLY A 102 -1.91 0.22 19.51
CA GLY A 102 -1.47 1.04 20.63
C GLY A 102 -0.22 1.89 20.36
N VAL A 103 0.70 1.46 19.49
CA VAL A 103 1.94 2.20 19.15
C VAL A 103 1.72 3.13 17.96
N VAL A 104 0.97 2.66 16.95
CA VAL A 104 0.63 3.45 15.75
C VAL A 104 -0.11 4.73 16.14
N ASN A 105 -0.88 4.72 17.22
CA ASN A 105 -1.58 5.91 17.70
C ASN A 105 -0.65 7.00 18.27
N TRP A 106 0.61 6.68 18.60
CA TRP A 106 1.54 7.64 19.24
C TRP A 106 2.62 8.16 18.31
N ILE A 107 2.96 7.43 17.24
CA ILE A 107 4.09 7.75 16.37
C ILE A 107 3.59 8.22 15.01
N ALA A 108 3.52 9.54 14.83
CA ALA A 108 3.16 10.13 13.55
C ALA A 108 4.15 9.70 12.44
N GLY A 109 3.61 9.21 11.31
CA GLY A 109 4.42 8.78 10.17
C GLY A 109 5.19 7.47 10.39
N LEU A 110 4.74 6.61 11.32
CA LEU A 110 5.38 5.32 11.60
C LEU A 110 5.57 4.49 10.31
N PHE A 111 4.56 4.49 9.43
CA PHE A 111 4.64 3.75 8.17
C PHE A 111 5.71 4.28 7.20
N ASN A 112 6.06 5.57 7.28
CA ASN A 112 7.14 6.16 6.49
C ASN A 112 8.52 5.80 7.03
N MET A 113 8.61 5.46 8.32
CA MET A 113 9.85 5.10 8.99
C MET A 113 10.21 3.63 8.82
N ASN A 114 9.18 2.76 8.79
CA ASN A 114 9.39 1.33 8.70
C ASN A 114 9.87 0.89 7.33
N GLU A 115 10.62 -0.21 7.31
CA GLU A 115 10.91 -0.93 6.06
C GLU A 115 9.58 -1.29 5.39
N ARG A 116 9.47 -0.97 4.10
CA ARG A 116 8.26 -1.25 3.33
C ARG A 116 8.59 -1.51 1.86
N VAL A 117 7.74 -2.30 1.23
CA VAL A 117 7.83 -2.61 -0.20
C VAL A 117 6.52 -2.20 -0.85
N VAL A 118 6.60 -1.20 -1.72
CA VAL A 118 5.48 -0.57 -2.40
C VAL A 118 5.39 -1.14 -3.81
N TYR A 119 4.28 -1.78 -4.16
CA TYR A 119 3.98 -2.21 -5.52
C TYR A 119 2.92 -1.30 -6.10
N MET A 120 3.20 -0.73 -7.28
CA MET A 120 2.38 0.26 -7.96
C MET A 120 2.04 -0.20 -9.37
N GLY A 121 0.87 0.19 -9.84
CA GLY A 121 0.39 -0.10 -11.17
C GLY A 121 -1.06 0.33 -11.35
N HIS A 122 -1.83 -0.46 -12.09
CA HIS A 122 -3.16 -0.06 -12.53
C HIS A 122 -4.21 -1.13 -12.26
N TRP A 123 -5.36 -0.68 -11.76
CA TRP A 123 -6.59 -1.47 -11.72
C TRP A 123 -7.67 -0.78 -12.56
N GLN A 124 -8.89 -1.33 -12.59
CA GLN A 124 -9.95 -0.85 -13.49
C GLN A 124 -10.28 0.66 -13.37
N HIS A 125 -9.97 1.30 -12.24
CA HIS A 125 -10.25 2.71 -11.98
C HIS A 125 -9.01 3.62 -12.01
N GLY A 126 -7.87 3.13 -12.50
CA GLY A 126 -6.63 3.92 -12.61
C GLY A 126 -5.57 3.44 -11.62
N PHE A 127 -4.97 4.36 -10.85
CA PHE A 127 -3.85 4.04 -9.97
C PHE A 127 -4.21 3.01 -8.89
N PHE A 128 -3.33 2.03 -8.68
CA PHE A 128 -3.40 1.09 -7.58
C PHE A 128 -2.03 0.87 -6.96
N SER A 129 -1.99 0.82 -5.63
CA SER A 129 -0.80 0.46 -4.86
C SER A 129 -1.16 -0.49 -3.73
N MET A 130 -0.34 -1.52 -3.58
CA MET A 130 -0.34 -2.39 -2.40
C MET A 130 1.05 -2.40 -1.78
N THR A 131 1.10 -2.01 -0.51
CA THR A 131 2.35 -1.88 0.23
C THR A 131 2.39 -2.86 1.38
N ALA A 132 3.44 -3.68 1.41
CA ALA A 132 3.78 -4.50 2.56
C ALA A 132 4.70 -3.71 3.49
N VAL A 133 4.28 -3.52 4.75
CA VAL A 133 5.05 -2.78 5.77
C VAL A 133 5.56 -3.76 6.83
N GLY A 134 6.87 -3.79 7.01
CA GLY A 134 7.53 -4.57 8.05
C GLY A 134 7.32 -3.96 9.44
N ALA A 135 7.51 -4.78 10.47
CA ALA A 135 7.41 -4.35 11.85
C ALA A 135 8.39 -5.13 12.75
N THR A 136 8.35 -4.88 14.05
CA THR A 136 9.22 -5.57 15.02
C THR A 136 9.04 -7.07 14.94
N ASN A 137 10.16 -7.81 14.86
CA ASN A 137 10.23 -9.27 14.72
C ASN A 137 9.67 -9.83 13.41
N VAL A 138 9.45 -8.98 12.39
CA VAL A 138 9.15 -9.45 11.04
C VAL A 138 10.44 -9.89 10.37
N GLY A 139 10.60 -11.20 10.20
CA GLY A 139 11.84 -11.78 9.66
C GLY A 139 12.14 -11.42 8.20
N SER A 140 11.14 -11.33 7.31
CA SER A 140 11.27 -10.88 5.92
C SER A 140 9.89 -10.62 5.32
N ILE A 141 9.81 -9.69 4.37
CA ILE A 141 8.67 -9.58 3.45
C ILE A 141 9.02 -10.41 2.21
N LYS A 142 8.17 -11.37 1.86
CA LYS A 142 8.32 -12.16 0.64
C LYS A 142 7.16 -11.86 -0.30
N VAL A 143 7.48 -11.68 -1.58
CA VAL A 143 6.49 -11.49 -2.65
C VAL A 143 6.74 -12.54 -3.71
N TYR A 144 5.72 -13.32 -4.02
CA TYR A 144 5.89 -14.61 -4.71
C TYR A 144 6.33 -14.45 -6.16
N PHE A 145 5.91 -13.38 -6.84
CA PHE A 145 6.34 -13.09 -8.21
C PHE A 145 7.64 -12.25 -8.29
N ASP A 146 8.09 -11.67 -7.18
CA ASP A 146 9.27 -10.79 -7.14
C ASP A 146 10.43 -11.49 -6.42
N SER A 147 11.00 -12.49 -7.10
CA SER A 147 12.11 -13.30 -6.57
C SER A 147 13.38 -12.50 -6.27
N ASN A 148 13.49 -11.29 -6.81
CA ASN A 148 14.64 -10.40 -6.63
C ASN A 148 14.51 -9.50 -5.38
N LEU A 149 13.36 -9.49 -4.72
CA LEU A 149 13.16 -8.72 -3.50
C LEU A 149 13.99 -9.29 -2.34
N VAL A 150 14.81 -8.44 -1.73
CA VAL A 150 15.58 -8.77 -0.53
C VAL A 150 15.36 -7.69 0.54
N THR A 151 14.56 -8.02 1.55
CA THR A 151 14.26 -7.16 2.72
C THR A 151 15.19 -7.45 3.91
N ASN A 152 15.13 -6.63 4.96
CA ASN A 152 15.92 -6.76 6.18
C ASN A 152 17.44 -6.70 5.94
N ARG A 153 17.86 -5.87 4.99
CA ARG A 153 19.29 -5.66 4.69
C ARG A 153 19.98 -5.01 5.89
N ARG A 154 21.06 -5.63 6.40
CA ARG A 154 21.84 -5.16 7.56
C ARG A 154 22.41 -3.75 7.42
N ARG A 155 22.66 -3.30 6.18
CA ARG A 155 23.17 -1.97 5.87
C ARG A 155 22.32 -1.36 4.77
N TYR A 156 21.81 -0.18 5.03
CA TYR A 156 21.12 0.67 4.06
C TYR A 156 21.44 2.13 4.42
N ARG A 157 21.37 3.03 3.44
CA ARG A 157 21.42 4.46 3.75
C ARG A 157 20.00 4.94 4.01
N ARG A 158 19.84 5.75 5.05
CA ARG A 158 18.54 6.34 5.35
C ARG A 158 18.11 7.21 4.17
N HIS A 159 16.85 7.08 3.76
CA HIS A 159 16.24 7.76 2.60
C HIS A 159 16.60 7.21 1.21
N ASP A 160 17.43 6.15 1.11
CA ASP A 160 17.55 5.41 -0.14
C ASP A 160 16.29 4.57 -0.39
N PHE A 161 16.04 4.26 -1.65
CA PHE A 161 15.08 3.23 -2.08
C PHE A 161 15.63 2.48 -3.29
N ASP A 162 15.13 1.28 -3.51
CA ASP A 162 15.51 0.38 -4.61
C ASP A 162 14.29 0.16 -5.51
N ASP A 163 14.41 0.55 -6.77
CA ASP A 163 13.35 0.48 -7.76
C ASP A 163 13.53 -0.72 -8.70
N GLN A 164 12.40 -1.35 -9.05
CA GLN A 164 12.32 -2.40 -10.05
C GLN A 164 11.12 -2.14 -10.95
N CYS A 165 11.38 -2.07 -12.26
CA CYS A 165 10.34 -2.08 -13.26
C CYS A 165 10.02 -3.53 -13.67
N PHE A 166 8.74 -3.86 -13.80
CA PHE A 166 8.26 -5.14 -14.30
C PHE A 166 7.78 -5.07 -15.76
N GLN A 167 7.74 -3.87 -16.34
CA GLN A 167 7.45 -3.70 -17.75
C GLN A 167 8.72 -3.98 -18.58
N SER A 168 8.53 -4.61 -19.74
CA SER A 168 9.60 -4.90 -20.70
C SER A 168 9.05 -4.91 -22.13
N ASN A 169 9.93 -4.95 -23.13
CA ASN A 169 9.53 -5.04 -24.54
C ASN A 169 8.64 -6.27 -24.87
N HIS A 170 8.67 -7.31 -24.03
CA HIS A 170 7.84 -8.51 -24.19
C HIS A 170 6.65 -8.57 -23.21
N ASN A 171 6.56 -7.60 -22.30
CA ASN A 171 5.49 -7.49 -21.32
C ASN A 171 5.30 -6.02 -20.94
N GLU A 172 4.60 -5.27 -21.79
CA GLU A 172 4.37 -3.85 -21.58
C GLU A 172 3.41 -3.58 -20.42
N ALA A 173 2.54 -4.53 -20.09
CA ALA A 173 1.56 -4.40 -19.01
C ALA A 173 2.19 -4.53 -17.61
N GLY A 174 3.24 -5.34 -17.46
CA GLY A 174 3.80 -5.71 -16.16
C GLY A 174 3.23 -7.04 -15.65
N VAL A 175 3.30 -7.28 -14.34
CA VAL A 175 2.79 -8.54 -13.76
C VAL A 175 1.29 -8.43 -13.54
N ARG A 176 0.50 -9.15 -14.33
CA ARG A 176 -0.94 -9.25 -14.13
C ARG A 176 -1.24 -10.18 -12.95
N LEU A 177 -2.12 -9.72 -12.07
CA LEU A 177 -2.68 -10.48 -10.96
C LEU A 177 -4.20 -10.40 -11.00
N ASP A 178 -4.85 -11.54 -10.84
CA ASP A 178 -6.30 -11.62 -10.69
C ASP A 178 -6.70 -11.48 -9.22
N LYS A 179 -7.97 -11.12 -9.00
CA LYS A 179 -8.52 -10.99 -7.65
C LYS A 179 -8.43 -12.35 -6.92
N GLY A 180 -7.76 -12.35 -5.77
CA GLY A 180 -7.58 -13.51 -4.92
C GLY A 180 -6.22 -14.20 -5.08
N ASP A 181 -5.44 -13.85 -6.11
CA ASP A 181 -4.13 -14.45 -6.35
C ASP A 181 -3.19 -14.30 -5.15
N PRO A 182 -2.39 -15.32 -4.82
CA PRO A 182 -1.35 -15.21 -3.80
C PRO A 182 -0.35 -14.12 -4.17
N PHE A 183 -0.14 -13.15 -3.28
CA PHE A 183 0.78 -12.05 -3.52
C PHE A 183 2.09 -12.24 -2.75
N GLY A 184 1.99 -12.46 -1.44
CA GLY A 184 3.16 -12.56 -0.59
C GLY A 184 2.84 -13.00 0.83
N GLU A 185 3.87 -13.00 1.67
CA GLU A 185 3.76 -13.35 3.07
C GLU A 185 4.74 -12.57 3.95
N PHE A 186 4.35 -12.44 5.22
CA PHE A 186 5.19 -11.98 6.30
C PHE A 186 5.56 -13.15 7.21
N ASN A 187 6.74 -13.07 7.84
CA ASN A 187 7.11 -14.07 8.83
C ASN A 187 6.46 -13.83 10.22
N LEU A 188 6.10 -12.58 10.56
CA LEU A 188 5.42 -12.22 11.81
C LEU A 188 4.69 -10.87 11.66
N GLY A 189 3.90 -10.47 12.67
CA GLY A 189 2.92 -9.38 12.62
C GLY A 189 3.34 -8.12 11.85
N SER A 190 2.46 -7.65 10.98
CA SER A 190 2.78 -6.73 9.89
C SER A 190 1.57 -5.88 9.48
N THR A 191 1.74 -5.04 8.46
CA THR A 191 0.65 -4.23 7.93
C THR A 191 0.64 -4.27 6.40
N VAL A 192 -0.55 -4.38 5.81
CA VAL A 192 -0.79 -4.11 4.39
C VAL A 192 -1.49 -2.77 4.26
N VAL A 193 -0.96 -1.89 3.43
CA VAL A 193 -1.58 -0.60 3.10
C VAL A 193 -2.00 -0.63 1.65
N LEU A 194 -3.29 -0.42 1.40
CA LEU A 194 -3.84 -0.20 0.08
C LEU A 194 -3.97 1.30 -0.16
N ILE A 195 -3.56 1.77 -1.32
CA ILE A 195 -3.85 3.11 -1.83
C ILE A 195 -4.35 2.94 -3.26
N PHE A 196 -5.52 3.47 -3.58
CA PHE A 196 -6.13 3.23 -4.87
C PHE A 196 -7.04 4.36 -5.31
N GLU A 197 -7.06 4.61 -6.61
CA GLU A 197 -7.96 5.53 -7.28
C GLU A 197 -9.32 4.85 -7.49
N ALA A 198 -10.42 5.50 -7.12
CA ALA A 198 -11.77 4.97 -7.34
C ALA A 198 -12.76 6.11 -7.65
N PRO A 199 -13.95 5.80 -8.21
CA PRO A 199 -15.00 6.80 -8.40
C PRO A 199 -15.35 7.55 -7.10
N LYS A 200 -15.73 8.83 -7.20
CA LYS A 200 -16.11 9.67 -6.05
C LYS A 200 -17.24 9.09 -5.19
N ASP A 201 -18.10 8.25 -5.78
CA ASP A 201 -19.20 7.57 -5.10
C ASP A 201 -18.77 6.22 -4.49
N PHE A 202 -17.48 5.89 -4.45
CA PHE A 202 -16.99 4.66 -3.85
C PHE A 202 -17.26 4.65 -2.34
N ALA A 203 -18.01 3.65 -1.89
CA ALA A 203 -18.30 3.42 -0.48
C ALA A 203 -17.34 2.37 0.08
N LEU A 204 -16.56 2.76 1.09
CA LEU A 204 -15.84 1.82 1.94
C LEU A 204 -16.83 1.22 2.94
N GLU A 205 -17.04 -0.09 2.86
CA GLU A 205 -17.94 -0.86 3.73
C GLU A 205 -17.15 -1.49 4.88
N LEU A 206 -16.50 -0.63 5.66
CA LEU A 206 -15.63 -1.01 6.77
C LEU A 206 -15.96 -0.21 8.02
N GLU A 207 -15.54 -0.72 9.18
CA GLU A 207 -15.50 0.00 10.44
C GLU A 207 -14.07 -0.01 11.02
N GLU A 208 -13.66 1.09 11.67
CA GLU A 208 -12.35 1.15 12.32
C GLU A 208 -12.27 0.11 13.44
N GLY A 209 -11.16 -0.62 13.48
CA GLY A 209 -10.96 -1.69 14.44
C GLY A 209 -11.71 -2.98 14.12
N GLN A 210 -12.48 -3.05 13.03
CA GLN A 210 -13.16 -4.26 12.58
C GLN A 210 -12.15 -5.36 12.24
N HIS A 211 -12.46 -6.60 12.64
CA HIS A 211 -11.77 -7.78 12.14
C HIS A 211 -12.32 -8.16 10.76
N ILE A 212 -11.43 -8.33 9.79
CA ILE A 212 -11.76 -8.71 8.42
C ILE A 212 -11.02 -9.99 8.05
N ARG A 213 -11.61 -10.75 7.13
CA ARG A 213 -10.99 -11.93 6.53
C ARG A 213 -10.60 -11.68 5.09
N TYR A 214 -9.59 -12.38 4.60
CA TYR A 214 -9.26 -12.43 3.18
C TYR A 214 -10.53 -12.69 2.35
N GLY A 215 -10.68 -11.93 1.27
CA GLY A 215 -11.85 -12.03 0.39
C GLY A 215 -13.09 -11.29 0.87
N GLN A 216 -13.14 -10.81 2.11
CA GLN A 216 -14.25 -10.00 2.62
C GLN A 216 -14.40 -8.69 1.83
N LEU A 217 -15.63 -8.20 1.67
CA LEU A 217 -15.88 -6.92 1.01
C LEU A 217 -15.21 -5.77 1.78
N VAL A 218 -14.54 -4.89 1.05
CA VAL A 218 -13.88 -3.66 1.57
C VAL A 218 -14.63 -2.42 1.10
N GLY A 219 -15.15 -2.45 -0.12
CA GLY A 219 -15.91 -1.35 -0.68
C GLY A 219 -16.30 -1.62 -2.12
N ARG A 220 -17.17 -0.75 -2.64
CA ARG A 220 -17.70 -0.77 -4.01
C ARG A 220 -18.23 0.61 -4.40
N PRO A 221 -18.38 0.92 -5.70
CA PRO A 221 -19.14 2.08 -6.14
C PRO A 221 -20.60 2.02 -5.65
N ARG A 222 -21.17 3.13 -5.19
CA ARG A 222 -22.58 3.21 -4.77
C ARG A 222 -23.55 2.99 -5.94
N SER A 223 -23.14 3.38 -7.14
CA SER A 223 -23.86 3.15 -8.40
C SER A 223 -23.93 1.68 -8.85
N ALA A 224 -23.28 0.74 -8.16
CA ALA A 224 -23.34 -0.70 -8.44
C ALA A 224 -24.52 -1.43 -7.76
N HIS A 225 -25.53 -0.68 -7.32
CA HIS A 225 -26.76 -1.17 -6.68
C HIS A 225 -27.98 -1.13 -7.62
#